data_AF-A0A7Y3BJD8-F1
#
_entry.id   AF-A0A7Y3BJD8-F1
#
_cell.length_a   1.000
_cell.length_b   1.000
_cell.length_c   1.000
_cell.angle_alpha   90.00
_cell.angle_beta   90.00
_cell.angle_gamma   90.00
#
_symmetry.space_group_name_H-M   'P 1'
#
loop_
_entity.id
_entity.type
_entity.pdbx_description
1 polymer ?
#
loop_
_entity_poly.entity_id
_entity_poly.type
_entity_poly.pdbx_seq_one_letter_code
_entity_poly.pdbx_strand_id
1 'polypeptide(L)' 'YCKGGLRSSLSAHSLMQMGYKNVSNLEGGLREWVFMGHSIYNALGELNVIEFEKLESE' A
#
# COMPACT_ATOMS: atom_id res chain seq x y z
N TYR A 1 -4.48 -0.94 2.36
CA TYR A 1 -3.02 -0.71 2.20
C TYR A 1 -2.69 0.76 2.46
N CYS A 2 -1.40 1.12 2.59
CA CYS A 2 -0.92 2.51 2.60
C CYS A 2 0.43 2.59 1.85
N LYS A 3 1.24 3.65 2.04
CA LYS A 3 2.57 3.75 1.40
C LYS A 3 3.51 2.59 1.78
N GLY A 4 3.52 2.19 3.05
CA GLY A 4 4.49 1.22 3.61
C GLY A 4 3.88 0.15 4.54
N GLY A 5 2.56 -0.07 4.50
CA GLY A 5 1.87 -1.10 5.27
C GLY A 5 1.53 -0.75 6.73
N LEU A 6 2.33 0.06 7.44
CA LEU A 6 2.13 0.30 8.89
C LEU A 6 0.76 0.90 9.25
N ARG A 7 0.37 2.01 8.59
CA ARG A 7 -0.93 2.66 8.88
C ARG A 7 -2.12 1.76 8.57
N SER A 8 -2.04 0.97 7.51
CA SER A 8 -3.13 0.08 7.13
C SER A 8 -3.21 -1.17 8.02
N SER A 9 -2.10 -1.60 8.63
CA SER A 9 -2.11 -2.63 9.66
C SER A 9 -2.91 -2.19 10.90
N LEU A 10 -2.71 -0.95 11.35
CA LEU A 10 -3.49 -0.38 12.46
C LEU A 10 -4.98 -0.31 12.11
N SER A 11 -5.34 0.19 10.92
CA SER A 11 -6.73 0.21 10.47
C SER A 11 -7.34 -1.18 10.35
N ALA A 12 -6.58 -2.17 9.84
CA ALA A 12 -7.03 -3.55 9.75
C ALA A 12 -7.32 -4.13 11.14
N HIS A 13 -6.46 -3.86 12.12
CA HIS A 13 -6.68 -4.28 13.50
C HIS A 13 -7.98 -3.69 14.07
N SER A 14 -8.21 -2.38 13.89
CA SER A 14 -9.46 -1.75 14.33
C SER A 14 -10.70 -2.35 13.67
N LEU A 15 -10.66 -2.64 12.37
CA LEU A 15 -11.77 -3.30 11.67
C LEU A 15 -12.04 -4.72 12.20
N MET A 16 -10.99 -5.49 12.49
CA MET A 16 -11.13 -6.81 13.10
C MET A 16 -11.78 -6.72 14.48
N GLN A 17 -11.41 -5.73 15.30
CA GLN A 17 -12.03 -5.49 16.62
C GLN A 17 -13.51 -5.10 16.51
N MET A 18 -13.91 -4.44 15.43
CA MET A 18 -15.32 -4.11 15.14
C MET A 18 -16.13 -5.30 14.62
N GLY A 19 -15.52 -6.48 14.43
CA GLY A 19 -16.19 -7.70 14.00
C GLY A 19 -16.20 -7.94 12.48
N TYR A 20 -15.50 -7.12 11.69
CA TYR A 20 -15.30 -7.42 10.26
C TYR A 20 -14.41 -8.64 10.10
N LYS A 21 -14.87 -9.62 9.31
CA LYS A 21 -14.18 -10.92 9.14
C LYS A 21 -13.29 -10.99 7.92
N ASN A 22 -13.62 -10.22 6.88
CA ASN A 22 -12.87 -10.22 5.62
C ASN A 22 -12.02 -8.94 5.52
N VAL A 23 -10.97 -8.89 6.33
CA VAL A 23 -10.05 -7.75 6.41
C VAL A 23 -8.67 -8.22 5.97
N SER A 24 -8.06 -7.51 5.02
CA SER A 24 -6.71 -7.81 4.54
C SER A 24 -5.85 -6.56 4.58
N ASN A 25 -4.59 -6.73 4.98
CA ASN A 25 -3.56 -5.70 4.90
C ASN A 25 -2.51 -6.12 3.87
N LEU A 26 -2.07 -5.17 3.03
CA LEU A 26 -0.97 -5.39 2.11
C LEU A 26 0.33 -5.12 2.86
N GLU A 27 1.10 -6.18 3.12
CA GLU A 27 2.46 -6.08 3.66
C GLU A 27 3.33 -5.24 2.73
N GLY A 28 4.20 -4.39 3.30
CA GLY A 28 5.01 -3.43 2.54
C GLY A 28 4.26 -2.27 1.87
N GLY A 29 2.93 -2.35 1.77
CA GLY A 29 2.10 -1.34 1.13
C GLY A 29 2.40 -1.16 -0.36
N LEU A 30 2.03 0.01 -0.88
CA LEU A 30 2.19 0.33 -2.30
C LEU A 30 3.65 0.34 -2.75
N ARG A 31 4.59 0.65 -1.84
CA ARG A 31 6.02 0.67 -2.15
C ARG A 31 6.53 -0.72 -2.53
N GLU A 32 6.24 -1.73 -1.71
CA GLU A 32 6.68 -3.11 -1.98
C GLU A 32 5.95 -3.72 -3.17
N TRP A 33 4.65 -3.43 -3.30
CA TRP A 33 3.85 -3.83 -4.47
C TRP A 33 4.51 -3.45 -5.80
N VAL A 34 4.89 -2.18 -5.91
CA VAL A 34 5.58 -1.65 -7.09
C VAL A 34 7.00 -2.21 -7.22
N PHE A 35 7.72 -2.35 -6.11
CA PHE A 35 9.07 -2.93 -6.12
C PHE A 35 9.08 -4.38 -6.64
N MET A 36 8.00 -5.13 -6.40
CA MET A 36 7.79 -6.47 -6.96
C MET A 36 7.40 -6.47 -8.45
N GLY A 37 7.30 -5.31 -9.10
CA GLY A 37 6.95 -5.17 -10.51
C GLY A 37 5.45 -5.30 -10.78
N HIS A 38 4.59 -5.12 -9.78
CA HIS A 38 3.16 -5.13 -10.00
C HIS A 38 2.63 -3.78 -10.51
N SER A 39 1.66 -3.85 -11.41
CA SER A 39 1.02 -2.69 -12.03
C SER A 39 0.11 -1.94 -11.06
N ILE A 40 -0.05 -0.64 -11.29
CA ILE A 40 -1.07 0.21 -10.67
C ILE A 40 -1.95 0.77 -11.78
N TYR A 41 -3.26 0.86 -11.58
CA TYR A 41 -4.18 1.44 -12.56
C TYR A 41 -4.89 2.66 -11.97
N ASN A 42 -5.10 3.68 -12.81
CA ASN A 42 -6.00 4.79 -12.51
C ASN A 42 -6.78 5.19 -13.78
N ALA A 43 -7.46 6.35 -13.74
CA ALA A 43 -8.24 6.85 -14.88
C ALA A 43 -7.43 7.11 -16.17
N LEU A 44 -6.09 7.20 -16.07
CA LEU A 44 -5.18 7.38 -17.21
C LEU A 44 -4.65 6.05 -17.76
N GLY A 45 -5.00 4.92 -17.15
CA GLY A 45 -4.53 3.58 -17.52
C GLY A 45 -3.52 3.01 -16.54
N GLU A 46 -2.63 2.17 -17.05
CA GLU A 46 -1.55 1.53 -16.29
C GLU A 46 -0.42 2.52 -15.98
N LEU A 47 -0.05 2.59 -14.70
CA LEU A 47 1.07 3.35 -14.19
C LEU A 47 2.24 2.41 -13.91
N ASN A 48 3.33 2.63 -14.63
CA ASN A 48 4.63 2.01 -14.36
C ASN A 48 5.47 3.00 -13.56
N VAL A 49 5.72 2.67 -12.29
CA VAL A 49 6.61 3.47 -11.45
C VAL A 49 8.05 3.12 -11.82
N ILE A 50 8.78 4.11 -12.30
CA ILE A 50 10.15 3.92 -12.80
C ILE A 50 11.14 3.86 -11.63
N GLU A 51 11.00 4.74 -10.64
CA GLU A 51 11.87 4.79 -9.46
C GLU A 51 11.18 5.47 -8.28
N PHE A 52 11.42 4.97 -7.06
CA PHE A 52 11.06 5.71 -5.85
C PHE A 52 12.24 6.58 -5.44
N GLU A 53 12.29 7.81 -5.94
CA GLU A 53 13.23 8.79 -5.43
C GLU A 53 12.90 9.06 -3.95
N LYS A 54 13.89 8.82 -3.09
CA LYS A 54 13.83 9.24 -1.70
C LYS A 54 13.97 10.76 -1.74
N LEU A 55 12.86 11.49 -1.64
CA LEU A 55 12.92 12.90 -1.25
C LEU A 55 13.58 12.92 0.12
N GLU A 56 14.89 13.19 0.16
CA GLU A 56 15.59 13.48 1.40
C GLU A 56 14.95 14.74 1.98
N SER A 57 14.22 14.57 3.08
CA SER A 57 13.89 15.69 3.94
C SER A 57 15.16 16.03 4.72
N GLU A 58 15.76 17.18 4.41
CA GLU A 58 16.56 17.92 5.39
C GLU A 58 15.79 18.13 6.70
#